data_AF-A0A6C1QUH0-F1
#
_entry.id   AF-A0A6C1QUH0-F1
#
_cell.length_a   1.000
_cell.length_b   1.000
_cell.length_c   1.000
_cell.angle_alpha   90.00
_cell.angle_beta   90.00
_cell.angle_gamma   90.00
#
_symmetry.space_group_name_H-M   'P 1'
#
loop_
_entity.id
_entity.type
_entity.pdbx_description
1 polymer ?
#
loop_
_entity_poly.entity_id
_entity_poly.type
_entity_poly.pdbx_seq_one_letter_code
_entity_poly.pdbx_strand_id
1 'polypeptide(L)'
;MRADARYPGCLPPHDAGRMGAPRGAPTMIILSVVPLFAVILLGYALRKTAFLSSQTVGQLNAFVYYIALPVTIVLELLPVPLSEVSRVELILGYPLIVLVTAALVLVIALPVPREQRGALAQVSYRGNLAYFGLPIISVAIGPGSLGFIGILIGIGLVINVVLSIVILTILGPGERRSTVRGHLAAIATNPLIIATMIGAVGSLSGVSLPAPAHRALALVGQTSLPLVLIVVGYSLSFRGMRGRLGLGLFGATVKLVLMPTIALALMAWPFGATGMARDVVVLMAAMPTAAVSQSFAVAFGADEELTAAGLSLNNLLCMVTVPIWLVLLQGPLAT
;
A
#
# COMPACT_ATOMS: atom_id res chain seq x y z
N MET A 1 -29.22 -29.03 -48.45
CA MET A 1 -28.78 -27.73 -49.02
C MET A 1 -29.69 -26.63 -48.47
N ARG A 2 -29.29 -26.02 -47.35
CA ARG A 2 -29.52 -24.62 -46.89
C ARG A 2 -29.25 -24.57 -45.38
N ALA A 3 -28.41 -23.61 -45.02
CA ALA A 3 -27.62 -23.59 -43.80
C ALA A 3 -28.32 -22.85 -42.65
N ASP A 4 -28.11 -23.39 -41.45
CA ASP A 4 -28.37 -22.75 -40.16
C ASP A 4 -27.37 -21.60 -39.92
N ALA A 5 -27.89 -20.41 -39.63
CA ALA A 5 -27.12 -19.29 -39.08
C ALA A 5 -27.89 -18.69 -37.90
N ARG A 6 -27.69 -19.25 -36.71
CA ARG A 6 -28.10 -18.64 -35.44
C ARG A 6 -26.98 -17.73 -34.94
N TYR A 7 -27.22 -16.42 -34.97
CA TYR A 7 -26.50 -15.46 -34.13
C TYR A 7 -27.04 -15.56 -32.68
N PRO A 8 -26.20 -15.76 -31.65
CA PRO A 8 -26.64 -15.64 -30.26
C PRO A 8 -26.52 -14.18 -29.83
N GLY A 9 -27.65 -13.48 -29.81
CA GLY A 9 -27.80 -12.14 -29.23
C GLY A 9 -28.45 -12.21 -27.85
N CYS A 10 -27.89 -11.43 -26.93
CA CYS A 10 -28.52 -10.80 -25.76
C CYS A 10 -29.03 -11.71 -24.62
N LEU A 11 -28.19 -11.85 -23.58
CA LEU A 11 -28.66 -12.09 -22.21
C LEU A 11 -29.32 -10.80 -21.65
N PRO A 12 -30.41 -10.89 -20.89
CA PRO A 12 -31.13 -9.73 -20.37
C PRO A 12 -30.37 -9.01 -19.24
N PRO A 13 -30.62 -7.69 -19.01
CA PRO A 13 -29.92 -6.90 -18.02
C PRO A 13 -30.63 -6.99 -16.67
N HIS A 14 -30.43 -8.09 -15.95
CA HIS A 14 -30.75 -8.17 -14.52
C HIS A 14 -29.62 -8.95 -13.86
N ASP A 15 -28.86 -8.27 -12.98
CA ASP A 15 -27.86 -8.79 -12.02
C ASP A 15 -26.50 -8.07 -11.98
N ALA A 16 -26.38 -6.86 -12.54
CA ALA A 16 -25.18 -6.02 -12.35
C ALA A 16 -25.07 -5.37 -10.94
N GLY A 17 -25.92 -5.75 -9.98
CA GLY A 17 -25.99 -5.16 -8.63
C GLY A 17 -25.40 -6.00 -7.50
N ARG A 18 -24.78 -7.16 -7.79
CA ARG A 18 -24.22 -8.06 -6.77
C ARG A 18 -22.89 -8.67 -7.18
N MET A 19 -21.94 -7.89 -7.70
CA MET A 19 -20.54 -8.34 -7.77
C MET A 19 -19.85 -8.09 -6.42
N GLY A 20 -20.31 -8.77 -5.38
CA GLY A 20 -19.46 -9.06 -4.23
C GLY A 20 -18.43 -10.09 -4.68
N ALA A 21 -17.15 -9.88 -4.36
CA ALA A 21 -16.09 -10.84 -4.63
C ALA A 21 -16.54 -12.25 -4.22
N PRO A 22 -16.25 -13.31 -5.01
CA PRO A 22 -16.60 -14.67 -4.62
C PRO A 22 -15.93 -14.95 -3.28
N ARG A 23 -16.74 -15.15 -2.23
CA ARG A 23 -16.29 -15.61 -0.92
C ARG A 23 -15.71 -17.01 -1.10
N GLY A 24 -14.43 -17.08 -1.44
CA GLY A 24 -13.73 -18.31 -1.76
C GLY A 24 -13.40 -19.11 -0.52
N ALA A 25 -13.22 -20.42 -0.67
CA ALA A 25 -12.56 -21.22 0.35
C ALA A 25 -11.21 -20.57 0.71
N PRO A 26 -10.75 -20.63 1.98
CA PRO A 26 -9.49 -20.01 2.42
C PRO A 26 -8.31 -20.31 1.51
N THR A 27 -8.25 -21.53 0.96
CA THR A 27 -7.26 -21.97 -0.01
C THR A 27 -7.25 -21.12 -1.29
N MET A 28 -8.41 -20.79 -1.85
CA MET A 28 -8.50 -19.97 -3.07
C MET A 28 -8.01 -18.54 -2.84
N ILE A 29 -8.31 -17.98 -1.66
CA ILE A 29 -7.87 -16.64 -1.27
C ILE A 29 -6.35 -16.59 -1.13
N ILE A 30 -5.76 -17.59 -0.46
CA ILE A 30 -4.29 -17.66 -0.31
C ILE A 30 -3.63 -17.82 -1.68
N LEU A 31 -4.15 -18.71 -2.53
CA LEU A 31 -3.58 -18.98 -3.85
C LEU A 31 -3.64 -17.78 -4.80
N SER A 32 -4.54 -16.81 -4.60
CA SER A 32 -4.61 -15.62 -5.46
C SER A 32 -3.43 -14.66 -5.27
N VAL A 33 -2.85 -14.61 -4.07
CA VAL A 33 -1.73 -13.69 -3.74
C VAL A 33 -0.36 -14.36 -3.77
N VAL A 34 -0.29 -15.69 -3.72
CA VAL A 34 0.98 -16.46 -3.83
C VAL A 34 1.83 -16.04 -5.04
N PRO A 35 1.28 -15.84 -6.26
CA PRO A 35 2.06 -15.39 -7.41
C PRO A 35 2.75 -14.04 -7.18
N LEU A 36 2.14 -13.15 -6.41
CA LEU A 36 2.71 -11.83 -6.11
C LEU A 36 3.98 -11.96 -5.26
N PHE A 37 3.94 -12.83 -4.24
CA PHE A 37 5.12 -13.12 -3.43
C PHE A 37 6.21 -13.85 -4.23
N ALA A 38 5.85 -14.70 -5.18
CA ALA A 38 6.82 -15.32 -6.09
C ALA A 38 7.56 -14.26 -6.93
N VAL A 39 6.88 -13.23 -7.42
CA VAL A 39 7.52 -12.11 -8.15
C VAL A 39 8.43 -11.29 -7.24
N ILE A 40 8.05 -11.06 -5.98
CA ILE A 40 8.92 -10.43 -4.98
C ILE A 40 10.19 -11.29 -4.76
N LEU A 41 10.05 -12.60 -4.60
CA LEU A 41 11.20 -13.51 -4.45
C LEU A 41 12.08 -13.55 -5.71
N LEU A 42 11.49 -13.44 -6.90
CA LEU A 42 12.22 -13.27 -8.15
C LEU A 42 13.06 -11.99 -8.12
N GLY A 43 12.49 -10.85 -7.72
CA GLY A 43 13.24 -9.59 -7.57
C GLY A 43 14.45 -9.73 -6.63
N TYR A 44 14.29 -10.45 -5.52
CA TYR A 44 15.39 -10.77 -4.62
C TYR A 44 16.46 -11.67 -5.27
N ALA A 45 16.04 -12.70 -6.03
CA ALA A 45 16.95 -13.58 -6.76
C ALA A 45 17.77 -12.81 -7.81
N LEU A 46 17.15 -11.86 -8.53
CA LEU A 46 17.82 -10.99 -9.50
C LEU A 46 18.90 -10.11 -8.86
N ARG A 47 18.68 -9.65 -7.62
CA ARG A 47 19.73 -8.97 -6.84
C ARG A 47 20.86 -9.92 -6.47
N LYS A 48 20.53 -11.10 -5.93
CA LYS A 48 21.52 -12.05 -5.42
C LYS A 48 22.44 -12.57 -6.53
N THR A 49 21.90 -12.76 -7.72
CA THR A 49 22.64 -13.18 -8.93
C THR A 49 23.36 -12.02 -9.63
N ALA A 50 23.18 -10.78 -9.17
CA ALA A 50 23.65 -9.56 -9.82
C ALA A 50 23.21 -9.44 -11.29
N PHE A 51 22.10 -10.10 -11.68
CA PHE A 51 21.57 -10.03 -13.04
C PHE A 51 21.09 -8.61 -13.39
N LEU A 52 20.47 -7.94 -12.42
CA LEU A 52 20.17 -6.51 -12.52
C LEU A 52 21.12 -5.72 -11.62
N SER A 53 21.67 -4.63 -12.15
CA SER A 53 22.44 -3.69 -11.35
C SER A 53 21.52 -2.83 -10.48
N SER A 54 22.05 -2.25 -9.40
CA SER A 54 21.32 -1.28 -8.56
C SER A 54 20.88 -0.05 -9.35
N GLN A 55 21.69 0.37 -10.33
CA GLN A 55 21.36 1.48 -11.23
C GLN A 55 20.15 1.15 -12.11
N THR A 56 20.14 -0.03 -12.73
CA THR A 56 19.03 -0.49 -13.58
C THR A 56 17.73 -0.54 -12.78
N VAL A 57 17.76 -1.12 -11.57
CA VAL A 57 16.57 -1.17 -10.72
C VAL A 57 16.15 0.22 -10.24
N GLY A 58 17.09 1.13 -9.99
CA GLY A 58 16.78 2.53 -9.70
C GLY A 58 16.01 3.22 -10.83
N GLN A 59 16.42 3.00 -12.09
CA GLN A 59 15.74 3.51 -13.27
C GLN A 59 14.35 2.88 -13.46
N LEU A 60 14.22 1.57 -13.26
CA LEU A 60 12.92 0.88 -13.27
C LEU A 60 11.98 1.45 -12.20
N ASN A 61 12.50 1.65 -10.99
CA ASN A 61 11.74 2.26 -9.90
C ASN A 61 11.28 3.67 -10.25
N ALA A 62 12.13 4.49 -10.88
CA ALA A 62 11.76 5.84 -11.32
C ALA A 62 10.64 5.80 -12.38
N PHE A 63 10.76 4.94 -13.39
CA PHE A 63 9.70 4.73 -14.39
C PHE A 63 8.38 4.32 -13.73
N VAL A 64 8.43 3.34 -12.82
CA VAL A 64 7.25 2.88 -12.09
C VAL A 64 6.61 3.99 -11.28
N TYR A 65 7.40 4.72 -10.51
CA TYR A 65 6.93 5.73 -9.56
C TYR A 65 6.39 6.99 -10.23
N TYR A 66 7.06 7.47 -11.28
CA TYR A 66 6.70 8.72 -11.96
C TYR A 66 5.74 8.53 -13.13
N ILE A 67 5.59 7.31 -13.67
CA ILE A 67 4.79 7.06 -14.87
C ILE A 67 3.77 5.95 -14.62
N ALA A 68 4.21 4.70 -14.39
CA ALA A 68 3.30 3.56 -14.42
C ALA A 68 2.24 3.58 -13.30
N LEU A 69 2.64 3.87 -12.06
CA LEU A 69 1.73 4.00 -10.92
C LEU A 69 0.77 5.19 -11.06
N PRO A 70 1.23 6.42 -11.37
CA PRO A 70 0.35 7.55 -11.65
C PRO A 70 -0.71 7.23 -12.71
N VAL A 71 -0.31 6.63 -13.84
CA VAL A 71 -1.24 6.23 -14.91
C VAL A 71 -2.27 5.23 -14.40
N THR A 72 -1.83 4.23 -13.63
CA THR A 72 -2.72 3.24 -13.02
C THR A 72 -3.74 3.92 -12.10
N ILE A 73 -3.30 4.80 -11.20
CA ILE A 73 -4.20 5.52 -10.29
C ILE A 73 -5.23 6.36 -11.05
N VAL A 74 -4.81 7.12 -12.08
CA VAL A 74 -5.73 7.96 -12.86
C VAL A 74 -6.77 7.12 -13.57
N LEU A 75 -6.35 6.08 -14.32
CA LEU A 75 -7.27 5.25 -15.11
C LEU A 75 -8.32 4.54 -14.24
N GLU A 76 -7.92 4.12 -13.04
CA GLU A 76 -8.79 3.38 -12.14
C GLU A 76 -9.70 4.27 -11.31
N LEU A 77 -9.31 5.53 -11.06
CA LEU A 77 -10.13 6.48 -10.31
C LEU A 77 -11.11 7.24 -11.21
N LEU A 78 -10.80 7.38 -12.49
CA LEU A 78 -11.63 8.08 -13.47
C LEU A 78 -13.09 7.57 -13.56
N PRO A 79 -13.37 6.25 -13.58
CA PRO A 79 -14.74 5.73 -13.69
C PRO A 79 -15.49 5.66 -12.34
N VAL A 80 -14.84 5.98 -11.22
CA VAL A 80 -15.40 5.72 -9.88
C VAL A 80 -16.22 6.93 -9.41
N PRO A 81 -17.51 6.77 -9.04
CA PRO A 81 -18.32 7.86 -8.51
C PRO A 81 -17.71 8.41 -7.22
N LEU A 82 -17.56 9.73 -7.10
CA LEU A 82 -16.97 10.32 -5.89
C LEU A 82 -17.73 9.97 -4.62
N SER A 83 -19.05 9.74 -4.68
CA SER A 83 -19.86 9.31 -3.53
C SER A 83 -19.41 7.97 -2.93
N GLU A 84 -18.80 7.09 -3.72
CA GLU A 84 -18.29 5.80 -3.23
C GLU A 84 -16.97 5.94 -2.49
N VAL A 85 -16.19 6.97 -2.82
CA VAL A 85 -14.82 7.17 -2.31
C VAL A 85 -14.70 8.34 -1.34
N SER A 86 -15.72 9.20 -1.27
CA SER A 86 -15.86 10.29 -0.29
C SER A 86 -16.48 9.82 1.04
N ARG A 87 -16.48 8.52 1.28
CA ARG A 87 -17.03 7.90 2.49
C ARG A 87 -16.23 8.35 3.71
N VAL A 88 -16.94 8.70 4.78
CA VAL A 88 -16.31 9.23 6.01
C VAL A 88 -15.32 8.22 6.60
N GLU A 89 -15.64 6.93 6.50
CA GLU A 89 -14.79 5.84 6.97
C GLU A 89 -13.46 5.73 6.19
N LEU A 90 -13.40 6.20 4.94
CA LEU A 90 -12.15 6.26 4.16
C LEU A 90 -11.37 7.54 4.48
N ILE A 91 -12.07 8.67 4.48
CA ILE A 91 -11.45 9.99 4.66
C ILE A 91 -10.88 10.14 6.06
N LEU A 92 -11.60 9.69 7.09
CA LEU A 92 -11.20 9.85 8.49
C LEU A 92 -10.68 8.56 9.11
N GLY A 93 -11.19 7.40 8.69
CA GLY A 93 -10.82 6.12 9.31
C GLY A 93 -9.34 5.79 9.16
N TYR A 94 -8.81 5.82 7.94
CA TYR A 94 -7.39 5.51 7.73
C TYR A 94 -6.45 6.50 8.43
N PRO A 95 -6.62 7.84 8.34
CA PRO A 95 -5.83 8.77 9.13
C PRO A 95 -5.89 8.53 10.63
N LEU A 96 -7.08 8.22 11.17
CA LEU A 96 -7.24 7.93 12.59
C LEU A 96 -6.47 6.66 12.99
N ILE A 97 -6.52 5.61 12.18
CA ILE A 97 -5.74 4.38 12.40
C ILE A 97 -4.24 4.68 12.46
N VAL A 98 -3.74 5.45 11.49
CA VAL A 98 -2.33 5.85 11.43
C VAL A 98 -1.97 6.68 12.66
N LEU A 99 -2.82 7.64 13.05
CA LEU A 99 -2.59 8.52 14.20
C LEU A 99 -2.57 7.75 15.52
N VAL A 100 -3.55 6.87 15.75
CA VAL A 100 -3.64 6.04 16.97
C VAL A 100 -2.43 5.11 17.06
N THR A 101 -2.06 4.46 15.95
CA THR A 101 -0.89 3.56 15.91
C THR A 101 0.40 4.35 16.16
N ALA A 102 0.55 5.52 15.54
CA ALA A 102 1.70 6.40 15.75
C ALA A 102 1.81 6.88 17.20
N ALA A 103 0.70 7.32 17.80
CA ALA A 103 0.66 7.75 19.20
C ALA A 103 1.03 6.62 20.16
N LEU A 104 0.51 5.40 19.91
CA LEU A 104 0.86 4.22 20.70
C LEU A 104 2.35 3.90 20.59
N VAL A 105 2.91 3.97 19.38
CA VAL A 105 4.33 3.76 19.12
C VAL A 105 5.21 4.80 19.82
N LEU A 106 4.79 6.07 19.93
CA LEU A 106 5.51 7.08 20.71
C LEU A 106 5.70 6.66 22.17
N VAL A 107 4.64 6.08 22.78
CA VAL A 107 4.68 5.60 24.17
C VAL A 107 5.52 4.34 24.31
N ILE A 108 5.30 3.36 23.41
CA ILE A 108 6.00 2.08 23.41
C ILE A 108 7.50 2.23 23.14
N ALA A 109 7.91 3.27 22.40
CA ALA A 109 9.32 3.54 22.12
C ALA A 109 10.06 4.23 23.29
N LEU A 110 9.37 4.71 24.33
CA LEU A 110 10.01 5.37 25.48
C LEU A 110 11.10 4.55 26.18
N PRO A 111 10.95 3.23 26.44
CA PRO A 111 12.02 2.42 27.04
C PRO A 111 13.20 2.10 26.09
N VAL A 112 13.07 2.37 24.79
CA VAL A 112 14.10 2.06 23.79
C VAL A 112 15.21 3.13 23.81
N PRO A 113 16.48 2.81 23.49
CA PRO A 113 17.55 3.80 23.37
C PRO A 113 17.18 4.92 22.39
N ARG A 114 17.52 6.17 22.71
CA ARG A 114 17.08 7.36 21.95
C ARG A 114 17.40 7.28 20.46
N GLU A 115 18.59 6.83 20.08
CA GLU A 115 18.98 6.68 18.68
C GLU A 115 18.08 5.72 17.87
N GLN A 116 17.46 4.76 18.55
CA GLN A 116 16.67 3.68 17.94
C GLN A 116 15.17 3.98 17.93
N ARG A 117 14.69 4.92 18.75
CA ARG A 117 13.25 5.24 18.88
C ARG A 117 12.65 5.70 17.56
N GLY A 118 13.32 6.62 16.87
CA GLY A 118 12.88 7.14 15.58
C GLY A 118 12.79 6.04 14.52
N ALA A 119 13.81 5.19 14.45
CA ALA A 119 13.87 4.05 13.54
C ALA A 119 12.76 3.02 13.82
N LEU A 120 12.60 2.63 15.09
CA LEU A 120 11.52 1.74 15.51
C LEU A 120 10.16 2.32 15.12
N ALA A 121 9.94 3.61 15.35
CA ALA A 121 8.67 4.22 15.03
C ALA A 121 8.37 4.17 13.53
N GLN A 122 9.35 4.51 12.70
CA GLN A 122 9.22 4.48 11.24
C GLN A 122 8.82 3.09 10.71
N VAL A 123 9.34 2.01 11.29
CA VAL A 123 9.00 0.64 10.87
C VAL A 123 7.71 0.08 11.50
N SER A 124 7.08 0.81 12.43
CA SER A 124 5.94 0.30 13.19
C SER A 124 4.58 0.81 12.70
N TYR A 125 4.47 2.04 12.19
CA TYR A 125 3.17 2.62 11.81
C TYR A 125 3.03 2.96 10.31
N ARG A 126 4.13 3.13 9.56
CA ARG A 126 4.06 3.53 8.14
C ARG A 126 3.80 2.32 7.26
N GLY A 127 2.75 2.36 6.45
CA GLY A 127 2.42 1.29 5.48
C GLY A 127 2.88 1.58 4.05
N ASN A 128 3.24 0.54 3.31
CA ASN A 128 3.61 0.61 1.90
C ASN A 128 2.37 0.50 0.99
N LEU A 129 1.60 1.58 0.93
CA LEU A 129 0.29 1.58 0.28
C LEU A 129 0.37 1.41 -1.24
N ALA A 130 1.36 2.04 -1.88
CA ALA A 130 1.49 1.98 -3.33
C ALA A 130 2.19 0.70 -3.81
N TYR A 131 3.24 0.23 -3.14
CA TYR A 131 4.05 -0.89 -3.67
C TYR A 131 3.60 -2.26 -3.16
N PHE A 132 2.85 -2.32 -2.06
CA PHE A 132 2.21 -3.57 -1.60
C PHE A 132 0.69 -3.46 -1.64
N GLY A 133 0.12 -2.36 -1.12
CA GLY A 133 -1.34 -2.19 -1.04
C GLY A 133 -2.02 -2.31 -2.38
N LEU A 134 -1.63 -1.48 -3.36
CA LEU A 134 -2.20 -1.51 -4.71
C LEU A 134 -2.14 -2.90 -5.36
N PRO A 135 -0.97 -3.53 -5.52
CA PRO A 135 -0.89 -4.80 -6.24
C PRO A 135 -1.59 -5.96 -5.52
N ILE A 136 -1.53 -6.02 -4.19
CA ILE A 136 -2.12 -7.14 -3.44
C ILE A 136 -3.63 -7.00 -3.34
N ILE A 137 -4.12 -5.81 -2.98
CA ILE A 137 -5.54 -5.61 -2.74
C ILE A 137 -6.33 -5.67 -4.05
N SER A 138 -5.77 -5.14 -5.15
CA SER A 138 -6.43 -5.20 -6.47
C SER A 138 -6.60 -6.64 -6.98
N VAL A 139 -5.63 -7.52 -6.72
CA VAL A 139 -5.73 -8.95 -7.07
C VAL A 139 -6.65 -9.71 -6.12
N ALA A 140 -6.59 -9.43 -4.82
CA ALA A 140 -7.33 -10.18 -3.82
C ALA A 140 -8.81 -9.78 -3.67
N ILE A 141 -9.13 -8.51 -3.88
CA ILE A 141 -10.51 -7.99 -3.80
C ILE A 141 -11.11 -7.80 -5.20
N GLY A 142 -10.28 -7.51 -6.20
CA GLY A 142 -10.69 -7.25 -7.57
C GLY A 142 -10.66 -5.77 -7.96
N PRO A 143 -10.91 -5.46 -9.25
CA PRO A 143 -10.74 -4.12 -9.81
C PRO A 143 -11.58 -3.02 -9.13
N GLY A 144 -12.76 -3.38 -8.60
CA GLY A 144 -13.62 -2.42 -7.88
C GLY A 144 -12.97 -1.79 -6.64
N SER A 145 -11.90 -2.38 -6.10
CA SER A 145 -11.14 -1.82 -4.97
C SER A 145 -10.24 -0.64 -5.33
N LEU A 146 -9.95 -0.42 -6.62
CA LEU A 146 -8.89 0.49 -7.05
C LEU A 146 -9.20 1.97 -6.76
N GLY A 147 -10.47 2.37 -6.81
CA GLY A 147 -10.89 3.71 -6.37
C GLY A 147 -10.60 3.96 -4.89
N PHE A 148 -10.96 3.01 -4.03
CA PHE A 148 -10.67 3.05 -2.59
C PHE A 148 -9.16 3.12 -2.33
N ILE A 149 -8.38 2.29 -3.03
CA ILE A 149 -6.92 2.24 -2.96
C ILE A 149 -6.32 3.61 -3.32
N GLY A 150 -6.72 4.22 -4.43
CA GLY A 150 -6.18 5.49 -4.91
C GLY A 150 -6.37 6.64 -3.93
N ILE A 151 -7.54 6.73 -3.29
CA ILE A 151 -7.84 7.72 -2.26
C ILE A 151 -6.98 7.49 -1.01
N LEU A 152 -6.90 6.24 -0.54
CA LEU A 152 -6.11 5.89 0.64
C LEU A 152 -4.61 6.10 0.42
N ILE A 153 -4.10 5.89 -0.81
CA ILE A 153 -2.72 6.25 -1.16
C ILE A 153 -2.51 7.76 -1.02
N GLY A 154 -3.40 8.59 -1.58
CA GLY A 154 -3.30 10.05 -1.52
C GLY A 154 -3.32 10.57 -0.08
N ILE A 155 -4.37 10.23 0.67
CA ILE A 155 -4.53 10.62 2.08
C ILE A 155 -3.39 10.04 2.93
N GLY A 156 -3.12 8.75 2.75
CA GLY A 156 -2.12 8.01 3.49
C GLY A 156 -0.72 8.57 3.30
N LEU A 157 -0.37 9.03 2.10
CA LEU A 157 0.93 9.63 1.83
C LEU A 157 1.11 10.94 2.59
N VAL A 158 0.10 11.83 2.58
CA VAL A 158 0.13 13.11 3.30
C VAL A 158 0.31 12.88 4.80
N ILE A 159 -0.56 12.07 5.41
CA ILE A 159 -0.51 11.83 6.87
C ILE A 159 0.80 11.13 7.28
N ASN A 160 1.29 10.18 6.48
CA ASN A 160 2.54 9.50 6.78
C ASN A 160 3.75 10.43 6.73
N VAL A 161 3.84 11.33 5.73
CA VAL A 161 4.96 12.29 5.65
C VAL A 161 4.93 13.24 6.84
N VAL A 162 3.77 13.84 7.13
CA VAL A 162 3.60 14.78 8.25
C VAL A 162 3.97 14.11 9.57
N LEU A 163 3.38 12.94 9.87
CA LEU A 163 3.67 12.22 11.11
C LEU A 163 5.12 11.77 11.19
N SER A 164 5.76 11.42 10.07
CA SER A 164 7.18 11.01 10.10
C SER A 164 8.07 12.13 10.58
N ILE A 165 7.84 13.34 10.07
CA ILE A 165 8.60 14.53 10.46
C ILE A 165 8.38 14.82 11.94
N VAL A 166 7.12 14.83 12.39
CA VAL A 166 6.76 15.08 13.79
C VAL A 166 7.43 14.05 14.71
N ILE A 167 7.24 12.77 14.43
CA ILE A 167 7.76 11.67 15.26
C ILE A 167 9.28 11.65 15.27
N LEU A 168 9.94 11.80 14.12
CA LEU A 168 11.40 11.84 14.06
C LEU A 168 11.98 13.10 14.70
N THR A 169 11.25 14.22 14.71
CA THR A 169 11.67 15.42 15.43
C THR A 169 11.54 15.24 16.95
N ILE A 170 10.50 14.54 17.43
CA ILE A 170 10.26 14.28 18.85
C ILE A 170 11.20 13.19 19.39
N LEU A 171 11.37 12.10 18.64
CA LEU A 171 12.09 10.91 19.06
C LEU A 171 13.55 10.86 18.59
N GLY A 172 13.92 11.61 17.55
CA GLY A 172 15.25 11.56 16.95
C GLY A 172 16.31 12.28 17.80
N PRO A 173 17.59 12.02 17.52
CA PRO A 173 18.72 12.57 18.29
C PRO A 173 18.92 14.10 18.15
N GLY A 174 18.03 14.83 17.47
CA GLY A 174 17.93 16.29 17.57
C GLY A 174 18.88 17.12 16.68
N GLU A 175 19.87 16.50 16.03
CA GLU A 175 20.94 17.22 15.32
C GLU A 175 20.69 17.45 13.83
N ARG A 176 19.86 16.63 13.16
CA ARG A 176 19.49 16.80 11.75
C ARG A 176 18.02 17.18 11.63
N ARG A 177 17.76 18.45 11.31
CA ARG A 177 16.42 18.94 10.97
C ARG A 177 16.30 19.07 9.47
N SER A 178 15.37 18.34 8.89
CA SER A 178 14.90 18.63 7.55
C SER A 178 14.01 19.86 7.56
N THR A 179 14.12 20.71 6.54
CA THR A 179 13.30 21.92 6.41
C THR A 179 11.86 21.52 6.13
N VAL A 180 10.92 21.95 6.99
CA VAL A 180 9.46 21.76 6.80
C VAL A 180 9.03 22.16 5.38
N ARG A 181 9.61 23.24 4.84
CA ARG A 181 9.38 23.70 3.45
C ARG A 181 9.73 22.65 2.40
N GLY A 182 10.84 21.94 2.54
CA GLY A 182 11.26 20.89 1.60
C GLY A 182 10.29 19.71 1.59
N HIS A 183 9.74 19.36 2.75
CA HIS A 183 8.74 18.29 2.84
C HIS A 183 7.38 18.69 2.30
N LEU A 184 6.92 19.92 2.57
CA LEU A 184 5.68 20.43 1.96
C LEU A 184 5.79 20.47 0.44
N ALA A 185 6.94 20.92 -0.09
CA ALA A 185 7.22 20.87 -1.52
C ALA A 185 7.18 19.43 -2.06
N ALA A 186 7.80 18.47 -1.37
CA ALA A 186 7.80 17.06 -1.78
C ALA A 186 6.41 16.39 -1.74
N ILE A 187 5.52 16.84 -0.85
CA ILE A 187 4.11 16.43 -0.85
C ILE A 187 3.40 17.03 -2.06
N ALA A 188 3.54 18.34 -2.28
CA ALA A 188 2.86 19.04 -3.37
C ALA A 188 3.29 18.57 -4.76
N THR A 189 4.55 18.14 -4.93
CA THR A 189 5.09 17.63 -6.19
C THR A 189 5.04 16.10 -6.30
N ASN A 190 4.37 15.42 -5.36
CA ASN A 190 4.32 13.96 -5.37
C ASN A 190 3.46 13.46 -6.54
N PRO A 191 4.00 12.64 -7.46
CA PRO A 191 3.27 12.20 -8.64
C PRO A 191 2.04 11.35 -8.31
N LEU A 192 2.05 10.59 -7.19
CA LEU A 192 0.91 9.79 -6.77
C LEU A 192 -0.23 10.66 -6.23
N ILE A 193 0.09 11.73 -5.48
CA ILE A 193 -0.92 12.70 -5.03
C ILE A 193 -1.52 13.43 -6.22
N ILE A 194 -0.67 13.91 -7.13
CA ILE A 194 -1.11 14.58 -8.36
C ILE A 194 -2.02 13.64 -9.18
N ALA A 195 -1.64 12.38 -9.34
CA ALA A 195 -2.45 11.38 -10.03
C ALA A 195 -3.82 11.15 -9.37
N THR A 196 -3.87 10.99 -8.04
CA THR A 196 -5.13 10.87 -7.30
C THR A 196 -6.02 12.11 -7.50
N MET A 197 -5.42 13.32 -7.47
CA MET A 197 -6.17 14.56 -7.70
C MET A 197 -6.71 14.65 -9.14
N ILE A 198 -5.89 14.30 -10.13
CA ILE A 198 -6.31 14.27 -11.54
C ILE A 198 -7.46 13.27 -11.74
N GLY A 199 -7.33 12.06 -11.19
CA GLY A 199 -8.38 11.04 -11.27
C GLY A 199 -9.68 11.48 -10.59
N ALA A 200 -9.61 12.08 -9.40
CA ALA A 200 -10.76 12.56 -8.66
C ALA A 200 -11.49 13.72 -9.38
N VAL A 201 -10.74 14.70 -9.91
CA VAL A 201 -11.30 15.81 -10.68
C VAL A 201 -11.88 15.33 -12.01
N GLY A 202 -11.22 14.38 -12.67
CA GLY A 202 -11.69 13.76 -13.91
C GLY A 202 -13.01 13.01 -13.70
N SER A 203 -13.12 12.23 -12.61
CA SER A 203 -14.35 11.58 -12.18
C SER A 203 -15.48 12.59 -11.95
N LEU A 204 -15.22 13.68 -11.21
CA LEU A 204 -16.21 14.75 -10.98
C LEU A 204 -16.73 15.41 -12.24
N SER A 205 -15.84 15.61 -13.20
CA SER A 205 -16.15 16.30 -14.45
C SER A 205 -16.87 15.38 -15.44
N GLY A 206 -17.01 14.08 -15.14
CA GLY A 206 -17.53 13.08 -16.06
C GLY A 206 -16.67 12.88 -17.30
N VAL A 207 -15.39 13.26 -17.23
CA VAL A 207 -14.48 13.20 -18.38
C VAL A 207 -14.13 11.75 -18.65
N SER A 208 -14.52 11.26 -19.82
CA SER A 208 -14.07 9.97 -20.35
C SER A 208 -12.90 10.15 -21.30
N LEU A 209 -11.87 9.32 -21.16
CA LEU A 209 -10.78 9.27 -22.13
C LEU A 209 -11.25 8.61 -23.45
N PRO A 210 -10.86 9.14 -24.62
CA PRO A 210 -11.06 8.45 -25.89
C PRO A 210 -10.43 7.06 -25.88
N ALA A 211 -11.09 6.07 -26.50
CA ALA A 211 -10.67 4.67 -26.45
C ALA A 211 -9.18 4.42 -26.81
N PRO A 212 -8.60 5.07 -27.84
CA PRO A 212 -7.17 4.89 -28.14
C PRO A 212 -6.25 5.39 -27.01
N ALA A 213 -6.57 6.54 -26.42
CA ALA A 213 -5.78 7.12 -25.33
C ALA A 213 -5.86 6.26 -24.07
N HIS A 214 -7.07 5.79 -23.73
CA HIS A 214 -7.27 4.87 -22.60
C HIS A 214 -6.45 3.59 -22.78
N ARG A 215 -6.49 2.96 -23.97
CA ARG A 215 -5.71 1.74 -24.25
C ARG A 215 -4.20 1.96 -24.16
N ALA A 216 -3.69 3.07 -24.72
CA ALA A 216 -2.28 3.39 -24.66
C ALA A 216 -1.79 3.57 -23.22
N LEU A 217 -2.56 4.31 -22.41
CA LEU A 217 -2.28 4.48 -20.99
C LEU A 217 -2.41 3.15 -20.22
N ALA A 218 -3.40 2.32 -20.54
CA ALA A 218 -3.58 1.02 -19.89
C ALA A 218 -2.38 0.09 -20.12
N LEU A 219 -1.79 0.07 -21.32
CA LEU A 219 -0.57 -0.68 -21.59
C LEU A 219 0.58 -0.26 -20.67
N VAL A 220 0.74 1.05 -20.44
CA VAL A 220 1.76 1.58 -19.52
C VAL A 220 1.41 1.22 -18.07
N GLY A 221 0.16 1.43 -17.65
CA GLY A 221 -0.32 1.16 -16.29
C GLY A 221 -0.17 -0.30 -15.89
N GLN A 222 -0.45 -1.24 -16.81
CA GLN A 222 -0.32 -2.68 -16.57
C GLN A 222 1.12 -3.13 -16.25
N THR A 223 2.14 -2.33 -16.62
CA THR A 223 3.53 -2.61 -16.24
C THR A 223 3.82 -2.32 -14.76
N SER A 224 2.98 -1.51 -14.09
CA SER A 224 3.21 -1.07 -12.72
C SER A 224 3.31 -2.26 -11.75
N LEU A 225 2.30 -3.14 -11.76
CA LEU A 225 2.19 -4.31 -10.89
C LEU A 225 3.46 -5.19 -10.91
N PRO A 226 3.87 -5.79 -12.04
CA PRO A 226 5.03 -6.68 -12.05
C PRO A 226 6.34 -5.95 -11.72
N LEU A 227 6.54 -4.73 -12.21
CA LEU A 227 7.78 -3.98 -11.98
C LEU A 227 7.92 -3.52 -10.53
N VAL A 228 6.83 -3.06 -9.90
CA VAL A 228 6.78 -2.73 -8.47
C VAL A 228 7.24 -3.90 -7.62
N LEU A 229 6.69 -5.09 -7.86
CA LEU A 229 6.98 -6.28 -7.06
C LEU A 229 8.43 -6.74 -7.23
N ILE A 230 8.98 -6.64 -8.44
CA ILE A 230 10.42 -6.88 -8.70
C ILE A 230 11.29 -5.88 -7.93
N VAL A 231 10.96 -4.58 -7.99
CA VAL A 231 11.70 -3.52 -7.29
C VAL A 231 11.66 -3.73 -5.77
N VAL A 232 10.50 -4.06 -5.21
CA VAL A 232 10.34 -4.44 -3.80
C VAL A 232 11.24 -5.61 -3.44
N GLY A 233 11.18 -6.69 -4.22
CA GLY A 233 12.01 -7.88 -4.03
C GLY A 233 13.49 -7.57 -4.04
N TYR A 234 13.93 -6.77 -5.01
CA TYR A 234 15.32 -6.34 -5.13
C TYR A 234 15.77 -5.51 -3.92
N SER A 235 14.88 -4.71 -3.32
CA SER A 235 15.22 -3.89 -2.14
C SER A 235 15.52 -4.71 -0.88
N LEU A 236 15.08 -5.98 -0.80
CA LEU A 236 15.25 -6.85 0.37
C LEU A 236 16.73 -7.06 0.73
N SER A 237 17.13 -6.65 1.94
CA SER A 237 18.52 -6.68 2.39
C SER A 237 18.66 -7.19 3.82
N PHE A 238 19.38 -8.29 4.01
CA PHE A 238 19.59 -8.91 5.32
C PHE A 238 20.94 -8.54 5.97
N ARG A 239 21.67 -7.60 5.37
CA ARG A 239 22.98 -7.16 5.87
C ARG A 239 22.80 -6.30 7.13
N GLY A 240 23.64 -6.51 8.15
CA GLY A 240 23.61 -5.72 9.39
C GLY A 240 22.43 -6.02 10.33
N MET A 241 21.66 -7.09 10.08
CA MET A 241 20.45 -7.39 10.85
C MET A 241 20.75 -7.94 12.26
N ARG A 242 21.96 -8.48 12.48
CA ARG A 242 22.40 -9.01 13.78
C ARG A 242 22.44 -7.88 14.82
N GLY A 243 21.82 -8.10 15.98
CA GLY A 243 21.70 -7.10 17.04
C GLY A 243 20.47 -6.19 16.95
N ARG A 244 19.78 -6.14 15.80
CA ARG A 244 18.56 -5.32 15.58
C ARG A 244 17.27 -6.13 15.46
N LEU A 245 17.37 -7.47 15.42
CA LEU A 245 16.26 -8.39 15.24
C LEU A 245 15.12 -8.20 16.23
N GLY A 246 15.41 -8.05 17.53
CA GLY A 246 14.37 -7.94 18.56
C GLY A 246 13.44 -6.76 18.32
N LEU A 247 14.00 -5.56 18.16
CA LEU A 247 13.24 -4.35 17.87
C LEU A 247 12.63 -4.36 16.46
N GLY A 248 13.31 -4.93 15.47
CA GLY A 248 12.77 -5.09 14.12
C GLY A 248 11.52 -5.99 14.08
N LEU A 249 11.55 -7.13 14.79
CA LEU A 249 10.41 -8.04 14.93
C LEU A 249 9.28 -7.39 15.71
N PHE A 250 9.62 -6.64 16.76
CA PHE A 250 8.63 -5.89 17.52
C PHE A 250 7.92 -4.86 16.63
N GLY A 251 8.66 -4.06 15.87
CA GLY A 251 8.09 -3.10 14.91
C GLY A 251 7.23 -3.78 13.84
N ALA A 252 7.68 -4.92 13.30
CA ALA A 252 6.88 -5.71 12.36
C ALA A 252 5.59 -6.25 13.00
N THR A 253 5.62 -6.67 14.26
CA THR A 253 4.43 -7.12 15.00
C THR A 253 3.43 -5.98 15.17
N VAL A 254 3.92 -4.80 15.55
CA VAL A 254 3.07 -3.59 15.62
C VAL A 254 2.46 -3.29 14.25
N LYS A 255 3.26 -3.34 13.20
CA LYS A 255 2.83 -2.94 11.85
C LYS A 255 1.89 -3.92 11.16
N LEU A 256 2.15 -5.22 11.31
CA LEU A 256 1.47 -6.28 10.56
C LEU A 256 0.35 -6.96 11.35
N VAL A 257 0.31 -6.78 12.66
CA VAL A 257 -0.70 -7.39 13.54
C VAL A 257 -1.47 -6.33 14.29
N LEU A 258 -0.79 -5.48 15.07
CA LEU A 258 -1.48 -4.51 15.92
C LEU A 258 -2.21 -3.44 15.12
N MET A 259 -1.54 -2.80 14.14
CA MET A 259 -2.13 -1.76 13.29
C MET A 259 -3.37 -2.24 12.50
N PRO A 260 -3.36 -3.39 11.80
CA PRO A 260 -4.59 -3.90 11.17
C PRO A 260 -5.66 -4.36 12.17
N THR A 261 -5.28 -4.78 13.38
CA THR A 261 -6.27 -5.07 14.45
C THR A 261 -6.95 -3.78 14.91
N ILE A 262 -6.19 -2.70 15.12
CA ILE A 262 -6.71 -1.35 15.40
C ILE A 262 -7.61 -0.90 14.24
N ALA A 263 -7.19 -1.14 13.00
CA ALA A 263 -7.99 -0.83 11.82
C ALA A 263 -9.33 -1.57 11.82
N LEU A 264 -9.31 -2.87 12.10
CA LEU A 264 -10.54 -3.66 12.14
C LEU A 264 -11.49 -3.17 13.24
N ALA A 265 -10.97 -2.90 14.43
CA ALA A 265 -11.76 -2.38 15.55
C ALA A 265 -12.36 -1.00 15.26
N LEU A 266 -11.56 -0.07 14.73
CA LEU A 266 -12.03 1.28 14.38
C LEU A 266 -13.03 1.24 13.22
N MET A 267 -12.80 0.43 12.19
CA MET A 267 -13.74 0.33 11.08
C MET A 267 -15.07 -0.31 11.52
N ALA A 268 -15.05 -1.26 12.45
CA ALA A 268 -16.26 -1.93 12.92
C ALA A 268 -17.10 -1.09 13.90
N TRP A 269 -16.50 -0.44 14.89
CA TRP A 269 -17.25 0.22 15.98
C TRP A 269 -17.61 1.68 15.70
N PRO A 270 -16.67 2.64 15.68
CA PRO A 270 -17.01 4.05 15.50
C PRO A 270 -17.50 4.40 14.10
N PHE A 271 -17.06 3.67 13.06
CA PHE A 271 -17.48 3.91 11.68
C PHE A 271 -18.61 3.00 11.19
N GLY A 272 -18.86 1.86 11.84
CA GLY A 272 -19.86 0.88 11.38
C GLY A 272 -19.63 0.39 9.94
N ALA A 273 -18.39 0.48 9.46
CA ALA A 273 -18.04 0.22 8.08
C ALA A 273 -18.05 -1.29 7.79
N THR A 274 -18.67 -1.66 6.67
CA THR A 274 -18.81 -3.05 6.23
C THR A 274 -18.39 -3.21 4.77
N GLY A 275 -18.21 -4.46 4.35
CA GLY A 275 -17.87 -4.80 2.96
C GLY A 275 -16.53 -4.22 2.51
N MET A 276 -16.47 -3.86 1.22
CA MET A 276 -15.22 -3.51 0.54
C MET A 276 -14.46 -2.34 1.18
N ALA A 277 -15.15 -1.31 1.65
CA ALA A 277 -14.50 -0.14 2.26
C ALA A 277 -13.73 -0.53 3.54
N ARG A 278 -14.33 -1.36 4.41
CA ARG A 278 -13.68 -1.92 5.59
C ARG A 278 -12.48 -2.75 5.19
N ASP A 279 -12.68 -3.70 4.27
CA ASP A 279 -11.65 -4.69 3.92
C ASP A 279 -10.42 -4.01 3.31
N VAL A 280 -10.62 -3.04 2.40
CA VAL A 280 -9.52 -2.28 1.80
C VAL A 280 -8.74 -1.49 2.86
N VAL A 281 -9.42 -0.80 3.80
CA VAL A 281 -8.74 -0.02 4.85
C VAL A 281 -7.93 -0.91 5.78
N VAL A 282 -8.50 -2.05 6.21
CA VAL A 282 -7.80 -2.99 7.09
C VAL A 282 -6.61 -3.62 6.38
N LEU A 283 -6.75 -4.01 5.10
CA LEU A 283 -5.63 -4.55 4.33
C LEU A 283 -4.54 -3.51 4.08
N MET A 284 -4.89 -2.25 3.82
CA MET A 284 -3.91 -1.16 3.73
C MET A 284 -3.12 -1.02 5.03
N ALA A 285 -3.80 -1.12 6.18
CA ALA A 285 -3.16 -1.16 7.49
C ALA A 285 -2.32 -2.42 7.73
N ALA A 286 -2.59 -3.53 7.04
CA ALA A 286 -1.81 -4.77 7.10
C ALA A 286 -0.58 -4.79 6.17
N MET A 287 -0.43 -3.81 5.29
CA MET A 287 0.72 -3.75 4.38
C MET A 287 2.03 -3.48 5.13
N PRO A 288 3.17 -4.05 4.70
CA PRO A 288 4.46 -3.87 5.35
C PRO A 288 4.94 -2.43 5.28
N THR A 289 6.04 -2.13 5.99
CA THR A 289 6.63 -0.80 6.01
C THR A 289 7.01 -0.27 4.63
N ALA A 290 6.74 1.01 4.38
CA ALA A 290 7.18 1.67 3.16
C ALA A 290 8.71 1.84 3.12
N ALA A 291 9.35 1.52 1.99
CA ALA A 291 10.80 1.62 1.84
C ALA A 291 11.36 3.03 2.09
N VAL A 292 10.58 4.07 1.78
CA VAL A 292 10.91 5.48 2.04
C VAL A 292 11.15 5.78 3.54
N SER A 293 10.69 4.92 4.44
CA SER A 293 10.94 5.02 5.88
C SER A 293 12.43 5.01 6.22
N GLN A 294 13.25 4.26 5.46
CA GLN A 294 14.71 4.27 5.63
C GLN A 294 15.31 5.63 5.29
N SER A 295 14.93 6.24 4.17
CA SER A 295 15.41 7.56 3.78
C SER A 295 15.04 8.64 4.81
N PHE A 296 13.84 8.55 5.40
CA PHE A 296 13.43 9.44 6.50
C PHE A 296 14.24 9.20 7.77
N ALA A 297 14.43 7.95 8.18
CA ALA A 297 15.25 7.63 9.35
C ALA A 297 16.67 8.19 9.22
N VAL A 298 17.34 7.94 8.09
CA VAL A 298 18.69 8.44 7.80
C VAL A 298 18.75 9.97 7.77
N ALA A 299 17.76 10.62 7.15
CA ALA A 299 17.72 12.09 7.07
C ALA A 299 17.65 12.77 8.44
N PHE A 300 17.02 12.12 9.43
CA PHE A 300 16.88 12.62 10.80
C PHE A 300 17.90 12.01 11.78
N GLY A 301 18.88 11.25 11.28
CA GLY A 301 19.94 10.63 12.09
C GLY A 301 19.46 9.49 12.99
N ALA A 302 18.31 8.88 12.70
CA ALA A 302 17.84 7.69 13.39
C ALA A 302 18.60 6.44 12.92
N ASP A 303 18.54 5.38 13.73
CA ASP A 303 19.24 4.12 13.49
C ASP A 303 18.92 3.48 12.11
N GLU A 304 19.88 3.59 11.19
CA GLU A 304 19.75 3.09 9.81
C GLU A 304 19.66 1.56 9.76
N GLU A 305 20.49 0.87 10.55
CA GLU A 305 20.54 -0.59 10.58
C GLU A 305 19.23 -1.17 11.10
N LEU A 306 18.67 -0.59 12.17
CA LEU A 306 17.37 -0.99 12.70
C LEU A 306 16.25 -0.76 11.67
N THR A 307 16.29 0.37 10.95
CA THR A 307 15.26 0.67 9.95
C THR A 307 15.34 -0.31 8.77
N ALA A 308 16.54 -0.62 8.29
CA ALA A 308 16.76 -1.60 7.22
C ALA A 308 16.35 -3.03 7.63
N ALA A 309 16.69 -3.43 8.85
CA ALA A 309 16.29 -4.71 9.44
C ALA A 309 14.77 -4.82 9.56
N GLY A 310 14.12 -3.80 10.15
CA GLY A 310 12.67 -3.76 10.33
C GLY A 310 11.91 -3.74 9.01
N LEU A 311 12.41 -3.03 7.99
CA LEU A 311 11.83 -3.03 6.64
C LEU A 311 11.88 -4.43 6.01
N SER A 312 13.02 -5.10 6.07
CA SER A 312 13.19 -6.45 5.50
C SER A 312 12.35 -7.49 6.23
N LEU A 313 12.26 -7.40 7.56
CA LEU A 313 11.40 -8.27 8.37
C LEU A 313 9.92 -8.03 8.07
N ASN A 314 9.49 -6.77 7.94
CA ASN A 314 8.12 -6.44 7.55
C ASN A 314 7.77 -7.07 6.20
N ASN A 315 8.63 -6.88 5.19
CA ASN A 315 8.39 -7.41 3.85
C ASN A 315 8.35 -8.94 3.81
N LEU A 316 9.18 -9.63 4.60
CA LEU A 316 9.12 -11.09 4.69
C LEU A 316 7.89 -11.58 5.45
N LEU A 317 7.63 -11.03 6.63
CA LEU A 317 6.53 -11.46 7.49
C LEU A 317 5.16 -11.16 6.85
N CYS A 318 5.06 -10.12 6.03
CA CYS A 318 3.82 -9.82 5.31
C CYS A 318 3.40 -10.94 4.35
N MET A 319 4.35 -11.75 3.85
CA MET A 319 4.03 -12.90 2.98
C MET A 319 3.17 -13.95 3.70
N VAL A 320 3.20 -13.95 5.04
CA VAL A 320 2.39 -14.82 5.89
C VAL A 320 1.21 -14.06 6.50
N THR A 321 1.44 -12.87 7.04
CA THR A 321 0.38 -12.12 7.75
C THR A 321 -0.71 -11.60 6.82
N VAL A 322 -0.38 -11.18 5.60
CA VAL A 322 -1.37 -10.65 4.65
C VAL A 322 -2.37 -11.72 4.20
N PRO A 323 -1.95 -12.94 3.80
CA PRO A 323 -2.90 -14.04 3.56
C PRO A 323 -3.81 -14.35 4.75
N ILE A 324 -3.29 -14.28 5.98
CA ILE A 324 -4.10 -14.47 7.19
C ILE A 324 -5.18 -13.40 7.30
N TRP A 325 -4.83 -12.12 7.13
CA TRP A 325 -5.80 -11.02 7.13
C TRP A 325 -6.85 -11.15 6.02
N LEU A 326 -6.43 -11.56 4.81
CA LEU A 326 -7.36 -11.82 3.71
C LEU A 326 -8.39 -12.90 4.07
N VAL A 327 -7.93 -14.03 4.62
CA VAL A 327 -8.82 -15.12 5.07
C VAL A 327 -9.74 -14.66 6.20
N LEU A 328 -9.25 -13.86 7.14
CA LEU A 328 -10.07 -13.34 8.24
C LEU A 328 -11.16 -12.38 7.74
N LEU A 329 -10.86 -11.52 6.77
CA LEU A 329 -11.79 -10.51 6.25
C LEU A 329 -12.80 -11.09 5.24
N GLN A 330 -12.36 -12.04 4.41
CA GLN A 330 -13.16 -12.61 3.32
C GLN A 330 -13.76 -13.99 3.65
N GLY A 331 -13.31 -14.63 4.73
CA GLY A 331 -13.73 -15.96 5.15
C GLY A 331 -15.06 -16.01 5.92
N PRO A 332 -15.37 -17.17 6.53
CA PRO A 332 -16.67 -17.43 7.18
C PRO A 332 -17.00 -16.52 8.37
N LEU A 333 -15.98 -15.87 8.97
CA LEU A 333 -16.12 -14.95 10.10
C LEU A 333 -16.59 -13.54 9.68
N ALA A 334 -16.84 -13.31 8.39
CA ALA A 334 -17.31 -12.03 7.86
C ALA A 334 -18.82 -11.76 8.06
N THR A 335 -19.48 -12.51 8.95
CA THR A 335 -20.92 -12.39 9.29
C THR A 335 -21.15 -11.42 10.43
#